data_AF-A0A6A3HXN0-F1
#
_entry.id   AF-A0A6A3HXN0-F1
#
_cell.length_a   1.000
_cell.length_b   1.000
_cell.length_c   1.000
_cell.angle_alpha   90.00
_cell.angle_beta   90.00
_cell.angle_gamma   90.00
#
_symmetry.space_group_name_H-M   'P 1'
#
loop_
_entity.id
_entity.type
_entity.pdbx_description
1 polymer ?
#
loop_
_entity_poly.entity_id
_entity_poly.type
_entity_poly.pdbx_seq_one_letter_code
_entity_poly.pdbx_strand_id
1 'polypeptide(L)'
;MKVTTPCTLGFLSTLAGTTLFAPATEASLEFVAMLPNGGNVPDTPAIGHPDGTGDSAATNAFGDAFAEAGHKWTMELCMADTDGDGQTNGQELGDPCCEWDMDANPVVQWTDGVSHPDDATKTSDESLWANMVCGGSGAASVSETIEAAEGSSSSAGNPTASSSASSKKSSTPTSTAAAPSSSSQSSSTPSTSSAPAPVNSIVITAAGIVAVAVFNFV
;
A
#
# COMPACT_ATOMS: atom_id res chain seq x y z
N MET A 1 -30.06 76.24 -9.19
CA MET A 1 -29.73 74.91 -9.77
C MET A 1 -28.30 74.99 -10.29
N LYS A 2 -27.43 73.99 -10.20
CA LYS A 2 -27.55 72.59 -9.74
C LYS A 2 -26.35 72.26 -8.80
N VAL A 3 -26.42 71.15 -8.07
CA VAL A 3 -25.53 70.84 -6.93
C VAL A 3 -24.48 69.77 -7.30
N THR A 4 -23.25 69.96 -6.77
CA THR A 4 -22.17 69.01 -6.40
C THR A 4 -22.00 67.67 -7.15
N THR A 5 -20.74 67.31 -7.48
CA THR A 5 -20.07 66.04 -7.05
C THR A 5 -18.57 66.08 -7.42
N PRO A 6 -17.63 65.87 -6.48
CA PRO A 6 -16.22 65.60 -6.79
C PRO A 6 -16.02 64.13 -7.19
N CYS A 7 -15.08 63.85 -8.09
CA CYS A 7 -14.79 62.48 -8.54
C CYS A 7 -13.85 61.77 -7.55
N THR A 8 -14.39 60.84 -6.75
CA THR A 8 -13.61 60.05 -5.78
C THR A 8 -12.79 58.98 -6.49
N LEU A 9 -11.46 59.08 -6.43
CA LEU A 9 -10.56 58.08 -7.01
C LEU A 9 -10.50 56.85 -6.08
N GLY A 10 -11.11 55.73 -6.51
CA GLY A 10 -11.18 54.50 -5.72
C GLY A 10 -9.87 53.70 -5.78
N PHE A 11 -9.19 53.56 -4.64
CA PHE A 11 -8.08 52.61 -4.50
C PHE A 11 -8.62 51.18 -4.37
N LEU A 12 -8.41 50.35 -5.40
CA LEU A 12 -8.60 48.90 -5.26
C LEU A 12 -7.45 48.32 -4.44
N SER A 13 -7.71 48.01 -3.18
CA SER A 13 -6.78 47.24 -2.34
C SER A 13 -6.87 45.76 -2.71
N THR A 14 -5.95 45.28 -3.56
CA THR A 14 -5.83 43.86 -3.91
C THR A 14 -5.26 43.09 -2.73
N LEU A 15 -6.14 42.42 -1.98
CA LEU A 15 -5.73 41.58 -0.86
C LEU A 15 -5.02 40.32 -1.38
N ALA A 16 -3.69 40.32 -1.34
CA ALA A 16 -2.88 39.18 -1.77
C ALA A 16 -3.01 38.03 -0.75
N GLY A 17 -3.86 37.05 -1.07
CA GLY A 17 -3.98 35.83 -0.29
C GLY A 17 -2.73 34.98 -0.43
N THR A 18 -1.93 34.89 0.64
CA THR A 18 -0.77 33.99 0.71
C THR A 18 -1.26 32.55 0.83
N THR A 19 -1.36 31.85 -0.31
CA THR A 19 -1.56 30.39 -0.34
C THR A 19 -0.34 29.71 0.27
N LEU A 20 -0.51 29.16 1.47
CA LEU A 20 0.52 28.35 2.13
C LEU A 20 0.61 26.99 1.43
N PHE A 21 1.40 26.93 0.36
CA PHE A 21 1.88 25.66 -0.18
C PHE A 21 2.93 25.12 0.79
N ALA A 22 2.52 24.20 1.68
CA ALA A 22 3.46 23.28 2.29
C ALA A 22 4.07 22.40 1.16
N PRO A 23 5.39 22.22 1.10
CA PRO A 23 5.99 21.35 0.11
C PRO A 23 5.62 19.89 0.43
N ALA A 24 4.94 19.21 -0.49
CA ALA A 24 4.53 17.81 -0.31
C ALA A 24 5.72 16.88 0.04
N THR A 25 6.91 17.23 -0.48
CA THR A 25 8.19 16.54 -0.22
C THR A 25 8.64 16.53 1.24
N GLU A 26 8.23 17.49 2.08
CA GLU A 26 8.57 17.42 3.52
C GLU A 26 7.62 16.46 4.26
N ALA A 27 6.34 16.43 3.88
CA ALA A 27 5.37 15.50 4.46
C ALA A 27 5.62 14.04 4.06
N SER A 28 5.99 13.77 2.80
CA SER A 28 6.34 12.41 2.37
C SER A 28 7.59 11.89 3.09
N LEU A 29 8.60 12.73 3.31
CA LEU A 29 9.79 12.36 4.09
C LEU A 29 9.48 12.09 5.58
N GLU A 30 8.53 12.80 6.19
CA GLU A 30 8.07 12.47 7.55
C GLU A 30 7.41 11.07 7.60
N PHE A 31 6.53 10.75 6.64
CA PHE A 31 5.89 9.43 6.59
C PHE A 31 6.89 8.29 6.27
N VAL A 32 7.86 8.54 5.40
CA VAL A 32 8.96 7.59 5.09
C VAL A 32 9.82 7.29 6.32
N ALA A 33 9.98 8.24 7.25
CA ALA A 33 10.68 8.03 8.52
C ALA A 33 9.86 7.28 9.58
N MET A 34 8.54 7.19 9.43
CA MET A 34 7.62 6.44 10.33
C MET A 34 7.52 4.94 10.01
N LEU A 35 8.39 4.45 9.12
CA LEU A 35 8.40 3.08 8.60
C LEU A 35 9.81 2.47 8.73
N PRO A 36 9.95 1.19 9.16
CA PRO A 36 11.23 0.51 9.09
C PRO A 36 11.72 0.47 7.64
N ASN A 37 12.99 0.78 7.40
CA ASN A 37 13.61 0.82 6.07
C ASN A 37 12.84 1.61 4.98
N GLY A 38 11.91 2.50 5.32
CA GLY A 38 10.99 3.12 4.35
C GLY A 38 11.65 3.92 3.22
N GLY A 39 12.88 4.41 3.44
CA GLY A 39 13.72 5.08 2.43
C GLY A 39 14.89 4.25 1.89
N ASN A 40 14.97 2.96 2.25
CA ASN A 40 16.02 2.02 1.84
C ASN A 40 15.54 1.03 0.76
N VAL A 41 14.24 0.98 0.47
CA VAL A 41 13.68 0.09 -0.57
C VAL A 41 14.22 0.48 -1.95
N PRO A 42 14.73 -0.49 -2.75
CA PRO A 42 15.38 -0.19 -4.03
C PRO A 42 14.55 0.67 -4.98
N ASP A 43 15.20 1.69 -5.55
CA ASP A 43 14.65 2.67 -6.50
C ASP A 43 13.38 3.43 -6.04
N THR A 44 12.97 3.28 -4.77
CA THR A 44 11.66 3.71 -4.26
C THR A 44 11.77 4.54 -2.96
N PRO A 45 12.15 5.83 -3.04
CA PRO A 45 12.30 6.68 -1.85
C PRO A 45 11.00 7.00 -1.09
N ALA A 46 9.82 6.67 -1.63
CA ALA A 46 8.53 6.86 -0.97
C ALA A 46 7.55 5.68 -1.24
N ILE A 47 7.71 4.58 -0.50
CA ILE A 47 7.06 3.27 -0.77
C ILE A 47 5.53 3.24 -0.67
N GLY A 48 4.90 4.26 -0.09
CA GLY A 48 3.43 4.41 -0.05
C GLY A 48 2.80 5.00 -1.31
N HIS A 49 3.58 5.25 -2.37
CA HIS A 49 3.14 5.93 -3.58
C HIS A 49 3.44 5.12 -4.86
N PRO A 50 2.51 5.08 -5.85
CA PRO A 50 2.66 4.29 -7.07
C PRO A 50 3.63 4.92 -8.11
N ASP A 51 4.17 6.10 -7.82
CA ASP A 51 5.30 6.71 -8.54
C ASP A 51 6.66 6.43 -7.87
N GLY A 52 6.66 5.88 -6.65
CA GLY A 52 7.83 5.66 -5.81
C GLY A 52 8.50 6.92 -5.26
N THR A 53 8.03 8.13 -5.59
CA THR A 53 8.66 9.41 -5.22
C THR A 53 7.82 10.26 -4.27
N GLY A 54 6.50 10.08 -4.24
CA GLY A 54 5.59 10.94 -3.48
C GLY A 54 5.40 12.33 -4.11
N ASP A 55 5.75 12.50 -5.39
CA ASP A 55 5.41 13.70 -6.16
C ASP A 55 3.89 13.78 -6.43
N SER A 56 3.22 12.63 -6.55
CA SER A 56 1.76 12.56 -6.66
C SER A 56 1.08 12.34 -5.31
N ALA A 57 -0.11 12.96 -5.17
CA ALA A 57 -0.99 12.74 -4.02
C ALA A 57 -1.82 11.44 -4.13
N ALA A 58 -1.34 10.47 -4.92
CA ALA A 58 -1.94 9.14 -5.02
C ALA A 58 -1.16 8.17 -4.13
N THR A 59 -1.87 7.34 -3.38
CA THR A 59 -1.34 6.23 -2.60
C THR A 59 -1.42 4.94 -3.40
N ASN A 60 -0.62 3.95 -3.00
CA ASN A 60 -0.78 2.55 -3.39
C ASN A 60 -1.47 1.75 -2.26
N ALA A 61 -1.60 0.43 -2.38
CA ALA A 61 -2.31 -0.38 -1.38
C ALA A 61 -1.59 -0.36 -0.02
N PHE A 62 -0.25 -0.34 -0.02
CA PHE A 62 0.55 -0.14 1.20
C PHE A 62 0.36 1.24 1.82
N GLY A 63 0.35 2.30 1.00
CA GLY A 63 0.08 3.67 1.45
C GLY A 63 -1.32 3.83 2.04
N ASP A 64 -2.33 3.20 1.44
CA ASP A 64 -3.71 3.16 1.97
C ASP A 64 -3.76 2.39 3.30
N ALA A 65 -3.09 1.23 3.41
CA ALA A 65 -3.03 0.46 4.65
C ALA A 65 -2.29 1.21 5.78
N PHE A 66 -1.20 1.91 5.47
CA PHE A 66 -0.49 2.77 6.43
C PHE A 66 -1.35 3.98 6.87
N ALA A 67 -2.15 4.55 5.97
CA ALA A 67 -3.11 5.60 6.30
C ALA A 67 -4.27 5.07 7.18
N GLU A 68 -4.79 3.87 6.92
CA GLU A 68 -5.81 3.21 7.77
C GLU A 68 -5.25 2.86 9.15
N ALA A 69 -3.99 2.42 9.24
CA ALA A 69 -3.24 2.26 10.49
C ALA A 69 -2.97 3.59 11.24
N GLY A 70 -3.37 4.73 10.67
CA GLY A 70 -3.26 6.06 11.29
C GLY A 70 -1.86 6.68 11.13
N HIS A 71 -1.13 6.32 10.08
CA HIS A 71 0.28 6.65 9.83
C HIS A 71 1.19 6.14 10.95
N LYS A 72 1.08 4.84 11.23
CA LYS A 72 1.86 4.14 12.25
C LYS A 72 2.27 2.76 11.77
N TRP A 73 3.51 2.39 12.10
CA TRP A 73 3.92 1.00 12.08
C TRP A 73 3.21 0.24 13.21
N THR A 74 2.07 -0.37 12.90
CA THR A 74 1.30 -1.18 13.84
C THR A 74 1.59 -2.66 13.65
N MET A 75 1.38 -3.46 14.69
CA MET A 75 1.42 -4.92 14.61
C MET A 75 0.50 -5.48 13.50
N GLU A 76 -0.63 -4.81 13.22
CA GLU A 76 -1.57 -5.20 12.16
C GLU A 76 -1.03 -4.88 10.76
N LEU A 77 -0.47 -3.69 10.54
CA LEU A 77 0.18 -3.31 9.27
C LEU A 77 1.43 -4.16 9.01
N CYS A 78 2.23 -4.41 10.03
CA CYS A 78 3.48 -5.16 9.93
C CYS A 78 3.26 -6.67 9.67
N MET A 79 2.20 -7.25 10.23
CA MET A 79 1.79 -8.65 9.99
C MET A 79 0.91 -8.83 8.75
N ALA A 80 0.53 -7.75 8.05
CA ALA A 80 -0.22 -7.84 6.80
C ALA A 80 0.69 -8.26 5.63
N ASP A 81 0.13 -9.06 4.74
CA ASP A 81 0.62 -9.35 3.39
C ASP A 81 -0.21 -8.44 2.46
N THR A 82 0.38 -7.36 1.96
CA THR A 82 -0.38 -6.29 1.29
C THR A 82 -0.53 -6.49 -0.23
N ASP A 83 0.45 -7.11 -0.89
CA ASP A 83 0.38 -7.39 -2.33
C ASP A 83 0.02 -8.85 -2.68
N GLY A 84 0.09 -9.77 -1.71
CA GLY A 84 -0.34 -11.17 -1.83
C GLY A 84 0.76 -12.14 -2.25
N ASP A 85 2.04 -11.80 -2.07
CA ASP A 85 3.17 -12.69 -2.41
C ASP A 85 3.42 -13.81 -1.38
N GLY A 86 2.92 -13.64 -0.14
CA GLY A 86 3.04 -14.59 0.97
C GLY A 86 4.02 -14.19 2.08
N GLN A 87 4.73 -13.07 1.93
CA GLN A 87 5.48 -12.41 3.00
C GLN A 87 4.58 -11.44 3.77
N THR A 88 5.01 -11.01 4.95
CA THR A 88 4.46 -9.84 5.62
C THR A 88 5.29 -8.59 5.31
N ASN A 89 4.64 -7.43 5.34
CA ASN A 89 5.28 -6.11 5.22
C ASN A 89 6.47 -5.96 6.20
N GLY A 90 6.40 -6.60 7.37
CA GLY A 90 7.50 -6.68 8.33
C GLY A 90 8.69 -7.50 7.86
N GLN A 91 8.48 -8.66 7.24
CA GLN A 91 9.56 -9.41 6.60
C GLN A 91 10.22 -8.56 5.51
N GLU A 92 9.41 -7.94 4.64
CA GLU A 92 9.94 -7.13 3.54
C GLU A 92 10.74 -5.91 3.97
N LEU A 93 10.26 -5.19 4.99
CA LEU A 93 10.89 -3.97 5.50
C LEU A 93 11.89 -4.23 6.64
N GLY A 94 12.28 -5.48 6.89
CA GLY A 94 13.34 -5.83 7.85
C GLY A 94 12.95 -5.76 9.33
N ASP A 95 11.66 -5.82 9.64
CA ASP A 95 11.10 -6.03 10.98
C ASP A 95 10.14 -7.25 10.99
N PRO A 96 10.66 -8.48 10.76
CA PRO A 96 9.84 -9.71 10.69
C PRO A 96 9.18 -10.09 12.03
N CYS A 97 9.48 -9.37 13.11
CA CYS A 97 8.95 -9.60 14.44
C CYS A 97 7.94 -8.53 14.88
N CYS A 98 7.76 -7.46 14.11
CA CYS A 98 6.91 -6.34 14.45
C CYS A 98 7.27 -5.72 15.81
N GLU A 99 8.58 -5.60 16.04
CA GLU A 99 9.21 -5.02 17.24
C GLU A 99 9.77 -3.61 16.99
N TRP A 100 9.77 -3.11 15.75
CA TRP A 100 10.24 -1.76 15.42
C TRP A 100 9.25 -0.68 15.90
N ASP A 101 9.78 0.36 16.52
CA ASP A 101 9.04 1.57 16.89
C ASP A 101 9.96 2.79 16.75
N MET A 102 9.54 3.79 15.97
CA MET A 102 10.33 4.99 15.64
C MET A 102 10.89 5.71 16.89
N ASP A 103 10.13 5.77 17.98
CA ASP A 103 10.47 6.51 19.20
C ASP A 103 11.11 5.62 20.28
N ALA A 104 10.76 4.33 20.33
CA ALA A 104 11.13 3.40 21.40
C ALA A 104 12.11 2.29 21.01
N ASN A 105 12.07 1.80 19.78
CA ASN A 105 12.95 0.74 19.26
C ASN A 105 13.19 0.87 17.74
N PRO A 106 13.95 1.88 17.27
CA PRO A 106 14.20 2.09 15.84
C PRO A 106 15.28 1.13 15.29
N VAL A 107 15.18 -0.16 15.62
CA VAL A 107 16.13 -1.22 15.26
C VAL A 107 15.46 -2.14 14.24
N VAL A 108 16.00 -2.16 13.03
CA VAL A 108 15.65 -3.14 12.00
C VAL A 108 16.64 -4.32 12.04
N GLN A 109 16.17 -5.51 11.68
CA GLN A 109 16.95 -6.74 11.70
C GLN A 109 17.90 -6.85 10.50
N TRP A 110 17.56 -6.21 9.37
CA TRP A 110 18.45 -5.97 8.23
C TRP A 110 18.10 -4.65 7.54
N THR A 111 19.02 -4.15 6.70
CA THR A 111 18.84 -2.98 5.82
C THR A 111 19.07 -3.33 4.34
N ASP A 112 19.94 -4.31 4.07
CA ASP A 112 20.17 -4.86 2.73
C ASP A 112 19.21 -6.04 2.48
N GLY A 113 18.71 -6.17 1.25
CA GLY A 113 17.81 -7.27 0.89
C GLY A 113 16.34 -7.09 1.29
N VAL A 114 15.94 -5.84 1.59
CA VAL A 114 14.53 -5.44 1.72
C VAL A 114 13.81 -5.39 0.36
N SER A 115 12.49 -5.58 0.37
CA SER A 115 11.63 -5.55 -0.82
C SER A 115 10.52 -4.48 -0.72
N HIS A 116 9.52 -4.51 -1.60
CA HIS A 116 8.52 -3.44 -1.74
C HIS A 116 7.12 -4.01 -1.51
N PRO A 117 6.40 -3.61 -0.44
CA PRO A 117 5.11 -4.18 -0.03
C PRO A 117 3.88 -3.79 -0.87
N ASP A 118 4.07 -3.64 -2.17
CA ASP A 118 3.05 -3.33 -3.19
C ASP A 118 3.41 -3.95 -4.57
N ASP A 119 4.49 -4.75 -4.64
CA ASP A 119 5.04 -5.33 -5.86
C ASP A 119 5.44 -6.80 -5.61
N ALA A 120 4.44 -7.68 -5.66
CA ALA A 120 4.53 -9.14 -5.50
C ALA A 120 5.45 -9.86 -6.52
N THR A 121 6.27 -9.12 -7.27
CA THR A 121 7.42 -9.64 -8.04
C THR A 121 8.77 -9.44 -7.32
N LYS A 122 8.77 -8.84 -6.13
CA LYS A 122 9.94 -8.49 -5.32
C LYS A 122 9.84 -9.14 -3.95
N THR A 123 10.50 -10.28 -3.77
CA THR A 123 10.59 -10.90 -2.45
C THR A 123 11.88 -10.50 -1.74
N SER A 124 11.86 -10.46 -0.40
CA SER A 124 13.08 -10.52 0.40
C SER A 124 13.58 -11.98 0.46
N ASP A 125 14.80 -12.21 0.96
CA ASP A 125 15.37 -13.57 1.06
C ASP A 125 14.95 -14.24 2.39
N GLU A 126 14.20 -15.34 2.31
CA GLU A 126 13.69 -16.06 3.49
C GLU A 126 14.78 -16.44 4.50
N SER A 127 16.03 -16.61 4.07
CA SER A 127 17.15 -16.96 4.97
C SER A 127 17.46 -15.87 6.00
N LEU A 128 17.01 -14.63 5.78
CA LEU A 128 17.13 -13.50 6.72
C LEU A 128 16.29 -13.71 8.00
N TRP A 129 15.14 -14.42 7.91
CA TRP A 129 14.29 -14.74 9.07
C TRP A 129 14.13 -16.24 9.38
N ALA A 130 14.61 -17.15 8.52
CA ALA A 130 14.44 -18.61 8.67
C ALA A 130 14.91 -19.21 10.02
N ASN A 131 15.76 -18.50 10.77
CA ASN A 131 16.25 -18.92 12.09
C ASN A 131 15.84 -17.94 13.22
N MET A 132 14.91 -17.02 12.96
CA MET A 132 14.52 -15.96 13.90
C MET A 132 13.36 -16.39 14.80
N VAL A 133 13.39 -15.96 16.07
CA VAL A 133 12.33 -16.24 17.05
C VAL A 133 11.97 -14.94 17.77
N CYS A 134 10.78 -14.42 17.47
CA CYS A 134 10.28 -13.14 17.97
C CYS A 134 9.87 -13.21 19.45
N GLY A 135 9.90 -12.08 20.16
CA GLY A 135 9.68 -12.00 21.60
C GLY A 135 10.89 -12.41 22.45
N GLY A 136 12.09 -12.44 21.86
CA GLY A 136 13.33 -12.87 22.51
C GLY A 136 14.27 -11.71 22.86
N SER A 137 14.16 -11.16 24.08
CA SER A 137 15.09 -10.13 24.58
C SER A 137 16.51 -10.67 24.82
N GLY A 138 17.28 -10.83 23.74
CA GLY A 138 18.72 -11.10 23.77
C GLY A 138 19.13 -12.51 24.21
N ALA A 139 18.83 -13.53 23.39
CA ALA A 139 19.41 -14.87 23.52
C ALA A 139 20.18 -15.26 22.25
N ALA A 140 21.40 -15.78 22.41
CA ALA A 140 22.27 -16.14 21.29
C ALA A 140 21.87 -17.47 20.62
N SER A 141 22.31 -17.64 19.37
CA SER A 141 22.12 -18.83 18.54
C SER A 141 22.29 -20.15 19.30
N VAL A 142 21.26 -21.01 19.21
CA VAL A 142 21.36 -22.45 19.47
C VAL A 142 21.09 -23.21 18.17
N SER A 143 22.17 -23.64 17.52
CA SER A 143 22.10 -24.51 16.35
C SER A 143 22.03 -25.97 16.81
N GLU A 144 20.88 -26.63 16.63
CA GLU A 144 20.74 -28.08 16.82
C GLU A 144 20.36 -28.78 15.51
N THR A 145 21.39 -29.29 14.82
CA THR A 145 21.24 -30.25 13.73
C THR A 145 21.02 -31.67 14.29
N ILE A 146 19.94 -32.35 13.91
CA ILE A 146 19.85 -33.82 13.96
C ILE A 146 19.02 -34.35 12.80
N GLU A 147 19.52 -35.39 12.14
CA GLU A 147 18.87 -36.05 10.99
C GLU A 147 17.83 -37.11 11.40
N ALA A 148 17.10 -37.61 10.40
CA ALA A 148 15.95 -38.49 10.55
C ALA A 148 16.28 -39.94 10.97
N ALA A 149 15.26 -40.61 11.51
CA ALA A 149 15.17 -42.07 11.55
C ALA A 149 13.71 -42.52 11.34
N GLU A 150 13.46 -43.40 10.36
CA GLU A 150 12.14 -44.01 10.14
C GLU A 150 11.89 -45.21 11.09
N GLY A 151 10.62 -45.45 11.46
CA GLY A 151 10.25 -46.58 12.31
C GLY A 151 8.74 -46.83 12.48
N SER A 152 8.16 -47.66 11.61
CA SER A 152 6.82 -48.26 11.76
C SER A 152 6.76 -49.23 12.97
N SER A 153 5.65 -49.73 13.52
CA SER A 153 4.18 -49.70 13.26
C SER A 153 3.47 -50.33 14.50
N SER A 154 2.15 -50.57 14.65
CA SER A 154 0.86 -50.31 13.96
C SER A 154 -0.29 -50.82 14.86
N SER A 155 -1.50 -50.25 14.87
CA SER A 155 -2.76 -50.97 15.21
C SER A 155 -4.07 -50.18 15.01
N ALA A 156 -4.92 -50.63 14.07
CA ALA A 156 -6.38 -50.44 14.08
C ALA A 156 -7.04 -51.49 13.16
N GLY A 157 -8.17 -52.07 13.57
CA GLY A 157 -8.80 -53.21 12.88
C GLY A 157 -10.04 -52.86 12.03
N ASN A 158 -10.08 -53.40 10.81
CA ASN A 158 -11.29 -53.61 9.98
C ASN A 158 -12.01 -54.91 10.46
N PRO A 159 -13.17 -55.41 9.94
CA PRO A 159 -13.79 -55.13 8.62
C PRO A 159 -15.34 -55.04 8.54
N THR A 160 -15.85 -54.71 7.33
CA THR A 160 -17.04 -55.28 6.60
C THR A 160 -17.41 -54.31 5.45
N ALA A 161 -17.03 -54.49 4.17
CA ALA A 161 -17.53 -55.45 3.15
C ALA A 161 -19.06 -55.38 2.95
N SER A 162 -19.65 -54.94 1.83
CA SER A 162 -19.64 -55.49 0.45
C SER A 162 -20.67 -54.69 -0.39
N SER A 163 -20.84 -54.74 -1.73
CA SER A 163 -20.16 -55.40 -2.87
C SER A 163 -20.71 -54.83 -4.22
N SER A 164 -20.20 -55.33 -5.37
CA SER A 164 -20.63 -55.05 -6.78
C SER A 164 -20.03 -53.78 -7.42
N ALA A 165 -19.30 -53.73 -8.55
CA ALA A 165 -19.06 -54.64 -9.70
C ALA A 165 -20.22 -54.70 -10.73
N SER A 166 -20.03 -54.71 -12.08
CA SER A 166 -18.80 -54.66 -12.91
C SER A 166 -19.08 -54.31 -14.41
N SER A 167 -18.03 -53.89 -15.14
CA SER A 167 -17.73 -54.21 -16.56
C SER A 167 -18.44 -53.58 -17.80
N LYS A 168 -17.63 -52.81 -18.56
CA LYS A 168 -17.28 -52.97 -20.01
C LYS A 168 -18.29 -52.62 -21.16
N LYS A 169 -17.85 -51.73 -22.08
CA LYS A 169 -17.51 -51.97 -23.52
C LYS A 169 -18.13 -51.02 -24.58
N SER A 170 -17.26 -50.26 -25.29
CA SER A 170 -17.37 -49.78 -26.71
C SER A 170 -18.55 -48.82 -27.05
N SER A 171 -18.51 -47.91 -28.04
CA SER A 171 -17.61 -47.72 -29.19
C SER A 171 -17.50 -46.24 -29.63
N THR A 172 -16.44 -45.88 -30.35
CA THR A 172 -16.40 -44.77 -31.35
C THR A 172 -17.22 -45.15 -32.62
N PRO A 173 -17.53 -44.25 -33.61
CA PRO A 173 -16.78 -43.04 -34.01
C PRO A 173 -17.61 -41.82 -34.51
N THR A 174 -16.88 -40.83 -35.03
CA THR A 174 -17.19 -39.99 -36.24
C THR A 174 -17.19 -38.47 -36.04
N SER A 175 -16.37 -37.84 -36.87
CA SER A 175 -16.10 -36.40 -37.01
C SER A 175 -17.28 -35.57 -37.53
N THR A 176 -17.21 -34.25 -37.32
CA THR A 176 -17.26 -33.24 -38.40
C THR A 176 -16.56 -31.97 -37.91
N ALA A 177 -15.99 -31.18 -38.83
CA ALA A 177 -15.16 -30.02 -38.54
C ALA A 177 -15.70 -28.73 -39.21
N ALA A 178 -14.88 -27.67 -39.14
CA ALA A 178 -15.01 -26.36 -39.79
C ALA A 178 -15.79 -25.26 -39.05
N ALA A 179 -15.03 -24.26 -38.59
CA ALA A 179 -15.48 -22.89 -38.41
C ALA A 179 -14.55 -21.99 -39.26
N PRO A 180 -15.06 -21.22 -40.25
CA PRO A 180 -14.22 -20.41 -41.13
C PRO A 180 -14.06 -18.97 -40.61
N SER A 181 -12.87 -18.40 -40.76
CA SER A 181 -12.64 -16.96 -40.64
C SER A 181 -13.20 -16.21 -41.85
N SER A 182 -13.72 -14.99 -41.66
CA SER A 182 -13.26 -13.79 -42.39
C SER A 182 -14.00 -12.50 -42.02
N SER A 183 -13.23 -11.41 -42.05
CA SER A 183 -13.59 -10.00 -41.90
C SER A 183 -14.69 -9.47 -42.81
N SER A 184 -15.33 -8.37 -42.40
CA SER A 184 -15.68 -7.26 -43.30
C SER A 184 -15.66 -5.92 -42.56
N GLN A 185 -15.29 -4.85 -43.27
CA GLN A 185 -15.17 -3.48 -42.77
C GLN A 185 -16.38 -2.65 -43.21
N SER A 186 -16.78 -1.65 -42.43
CA SER A 186 -17.24 -0.34 -42.96
C SER A 186 -17.35 0.71 -41.86
N SER A 187 -17.13 1.96 -42.23
CA SER A 187 -17.05 3.13 -41.34
C SER A 187 -18.33 3.96 -41.32
N SER A 188 -18.62 4.62 -40.20
CA SER A 188 -19.46 5.83 -40.13
C SER A 188 -19.16 6.63 -38.86
N THR A 189 -19.08 7.95 -39.01
CA THR A 189 -18.88 8.96 -37.95
C THR A 189 -19.77 10.17 -38.27
N PRO A 190 -19.89 11.18 -37.39
CA PRO A 190 -19.85 11.20 -35.92
C PRO A 190 -21.19 11.74 -35.33
N SER A 191 -21.31 11.79 -34.00
CA SER A 191 -22.29 12.68 -33.33
C SER A 191 -21.76 13.15 -31.97
N THR A 192 -21.75 14.47 -31.77
CA THR A 192 -21.33 15.14 -30.54
C THR A 192 -22.51 15.31 -29.58
N SER A 193 -22.32 15.00 -28.29
CA SER A 193 -23.25 15.43 -27.22
C SER A 193 -22.49 15.61 -25.90
N SER A 194 -22.43 16.84 -25.39
CA SER A 194 -21.88 17.18 -24.07
C SER A 194 -23.00 17.56 -23.12
N ALA A 195 -23.02 16.99 -21.90
CA ALA A 195 -23.95 17.37 -20.84
C ALA A 195 -23.34 17.10 -19.45
N PRO A 196 -23.09 18.13 -18.61
CA PRO A 196 -22.59 17.97 -17.25
C PRO A 196 -23.67 18.22 -16.17
N ALA A 197 -23.60 17.50 -15.06
CA ALA A 197 -24.35 17.76 -13.82
C ALA A 197 -23.70 16.98 -12.64
N PRO A 198 -23.99 17.30 -11.37
CA PRO A 198 -23.75 18.61 -10.75
C PRO A 198 -22.93 18.48 -9.45
N VAL A 199 -22.03 19.44 -9.18
CA VAL A 199 -21.29 19.47 -7.90
C VAL A 199 -22.11 20.16 -6.80
N ASN A 200 -22.07 19.60 -5.58
CA ASN A 200 -22.90 20.03 -4.45
C ASN A 200 -22.05 20.83 -3.44
N SER A 201 -22.32 22.14 -3.29
CA SER A 201 -21.48 23.03 -2.49
C SER A 201 -21.77 22.94 -0.99
N ILE A 202 -20.88 22.33 -0.22
CA ILE A 202 -20.83 22.47 1.24
C ILE A 202 -20.14 23.78 1.62
N VAL A 203 -20.70 24.49 2.60
CA VAL A 203 -20.18 25.77 3.11
C VAL A 203 -19.56 25.53 4.49
N ILE A 204 -18.24 25.70 4.61
CA ILE A 204 -17.52 25.62 5.89
C ILE A 204 -17.13 27.03 6.32
N THR A 205 -17.75 27.54 7.40
CA THR A 205 -17.37 28.81 8.02
C THR A 205 -16.09 28.65 8.83
N ALA A 206 -15.00 29.25 8.36
CA ALA A 206 -13.74 29.33 9.11
C ALA A 206 -13.88 30.26 10.33
N ALA A 207 -13.49 29.77 11.52
CA ALA A 207 -13.37 30.58 12.72
C ALA A 207 -12.02 31.34 12.69
N GLY A 208 -12.06 32.66 12.96
CA GLY A 208 -10.87 33.50 12.89
C GLY A 208 -9.98 33.41 14.14
N ILE A 209 -8.67 33.25 13.92
CA ILE A 209 -7.63 33.34 14.95
C ILE A 209 -7.11 34.78 15.04
N VAL A 210 -7.11 35.37 16.23
CA VAL A 210 -6.66 36.77 16.45
C VAL A 210 -5.22 36.79 16.95
N ALA A 211 -4.28 37.14 16.07
CA ALA A 211 -2.89 37.39 16.44
C ALA A 211 -2.72 38.80 17.03
N VAL A 212 -2.48 38.90 18.34
CA VAL A 212 -2.20 40.18 19.01
C VAL A 212 -0.70 40.47 18.96
N ALA A 213 -0.27 41.32 18.02
CA ALA A 213 1.11 41.78 17.93
C ALA A 213 1.43 42.84 19.01
N VAL A 214 2.14 42.43 20.07
CA VAL A 214 2.59 43.34 21.14
C VAL A 214 3.90 44.01 20.74
N PHE A 215 3.83 45.26 20.25
CA PHE A 215 5.00 46.11 20.08
C PHE A 215 5.47 46.62 21.45
N ASN A 216 6.65 46.16 21.88
CA ASN A 216 7.39 46.79 22.98
C ASN A 216 8.25 47.93 22.42
N PHE A 217 8.27 49.07 23.11
CA PHE A 217 9.10 50.23 22.81
C PHE A 217 9.95 50.55 24.03
N VAL A 218 11.26 50.57 23.87
CA VAL A 218 12.28 51.03 24.83
C VAL A 218 13.37 51.73 24.04
#